data_AF-A0ABD4HSV0-F1
#
_entry.id   AF-A0ABD4HSV0-F1
#
_cell.length_a   1.000
_cell.length_b   1.000
_cell.length_c   1.000
_cell.angle_alpha   90.00
_cell.angle_beta   90.00
_cell.angle_gamma   90.00
#
_symmetry.space_group_name_H-M   'P 1'
#
loop_
_entity.id
_entity.type
_entity.pdbx_description
1 polymer ?
#
loop_
_entity_poly.entity_id
_entity_poly.type
_entity_poly.pdbx_seq_one_letter_code
_entity_poly.pdbx_strand_id
1 'polypeptide(L)' 'MDYDNFYQVESFLVTRKEEKYVNELLKFGWKLISVIQYKDDYDAYGKYVLGADKNTFEKRNFQMILNEENEQDPLPF' A
#
# COMPACT_ATOMS: atom_id res chain seq x y z
N MET A 1 18.94 5.82 9.94
CA MET A 1 18.27 5.36 8.71
C MET A 1 17.76 6.62 8.05
N ASP A 2 18.32 6.98 6.89
CA ASP A 2 18.01 8.24 6.23
C ASP A 2 16.64 8.13 5.56
N TYR A 3 15.62 8.71 6.19
CA TYR A 3 14.26 8.80 5.65
C TYR A 3 14.13 9.89 4.56
N ASP A 4 15.23 10.57 4.21
CA ASP A 4 15.26 11.76 3.34
C ASP A 4 15.04 11.49 1.84
N ASN A 5 14.75 10.25 1.42
CA ASN A 5 14.61 9.89 0.00
C ASN A 5 13.22 9.38 -0.40
N PHE A 6 12.19 9.59 0.42
CA PHE A 6 10.82 9.24 0.01
C PHE A 6 10.14 10.45 -0.63
N TYR A 7 9.71 10.28 -1.88
CA TYR A 7 8.88 11.24 -2.61
C TYR A 7 7.42 11.14 -2.16
N GLN A 8 6.93 9.92 -1.93
CA GLN A 8 5.58 9.65 -1.47
C GLN A 8 5.60 8.63 -0.33
N VAL A 9 4.73 8.84 0.67
CA VAL A 9 4.50 7.92 1.78
C VAL A 9 3.01 7.64 1.89
N GLU A 10 2.64 6.36 2.01
CA GLU A 10 1.25 5.91 2.14
C GLU A 10 1.11 4.93 3.30
N SER A 11 -0.05 4.93 3.95
CA SER A 11 -0.37 4.02 5.05
C SER A 11 -1.57 3.15 4.70
N PHE A 12 -1.41 1.83 4.85
CA PHE A 12 -2.42 0.83 4.53
C PHE A 12 -2.85 0.12 5.81
N LEU A 13 -4.16 0.04 6.05
CA LEU A 13 -4.72 -0.73 7.15
C LEU A 13 -4.82 -2.18 6.70
N VAL A 14 -3.98 -3.03 7.30
CA VAL A 14 -3.84 -4.43 6.89
C VAL A 14 -5.04 -5.23 7.37
N THR A 15 -6.11 -5.14 6.59
CA THR A 15 -7.18 -6.11 6.53
C THR A 15 -6.91 -7.04 5.34
N ARG A 16 -7.54 -8.21 5.28
CA ARG A 16 -7.33 -9.19 4.19
C ARG A 16 -7.46 -8.58 2.78
N LYS A 17 -8.26 -7.52 2.62
CA LYS A 17 -8.47 -6.84 1.34
C LYS A 17 -7.31 -5.94 0.92
N GLU A 18 -6.65 -5.27 1.86
CA GLU A 18 -5.59 -4.31 1.55
C GLU A 18 -4.20 -4.96 1.46
N GLU A 19 -4.05 -6.17 2.02
CA GLU A 19 -2.80 -6.93 1.98
C GLU A 19 -2.32 -7.20 0.54
N LYS A 20 -3.23 -7.38 -0.42
CA LYS A 20 -2.87 -7.55 -1.84
C LYS A 20 -2.16 -6.31 -2.40
N TYR A 21 -2.63 -5.11 -2.06
CA TYR A 21 -2.06 -3.85 -2.54
C TYR A 21 -0.67 -3.60 -1.95
N VAL A 22 -0.52 -3.86 -0.66
CA VAL A 22 0.77 -3.76 0.03
C VAL A 22 1.79 -4.68 -0.63
N ASN A 23 1.43 -5.95 -0.83
CA ASN A 23 2.31 -6.94 -1.45
C ASN A 23 2.70 -6.55 -2.87
N GLU A 24 1.78 -5.95 -3.62
CA GLU A 24 2.06 -5.49 -4.96
C GLU A 24 3.01 -4.30 -4.97
N LEU A 25 2.75 -3.25 -4.18
CA LEU A 25 3.61 -2.08 -4.09
C LEU A 25 5.04 -2.45 -3.66
N LEU A 26 5.18 -3.38 -2.72
CA LEU A 26 6.49 -3.92 -2.31
C LEU A 26 7.22 -4.61 -3.47
N LYS A 27 6.53 -5.38 -4.32
CA LYS A 27 7.13 -6.01 -5.52
C LYS A 27 7.64 -4.97 -6.53
N PHE A 28 7.01 -3.80 -6.59
CA PHE A 28 7.41 -2.71 -7.48
C PHE A 28 8.46 -1.77 -6.86
N GLY A 29 8.98 -2.09 -5.67
CA GLY A 29 10.11 -1.38 -5.08
C GLY A 29 9.75 -0.36 -4.01
N TRP A 30 8.47 -0.26 -3.62
CA TRP A 30 8.12 0.49 -2.42
C TRP A 30 8.81 -0.13 -1.20
N LYS A 31 9.24 0.70 -0.27
CA LYS A 31 9.95 0.27 0.94
C LYS A 31 9.03 0.34 2.15
N LEU A 32 9.04 -0.70 2.96
CA LEU A 32 8.38 -0.69 4.26
C LEU A 32 9.15 0.25 5.21
N ILE A 33 8.48 1.32 5.63
CA ILE A 33 9.03 2.31 6.57
C ILE A 33 8.72 1.90 8.00
N SER A 34 7.47 1.49 8.25
CA SER A 34 6.98 1.21 9.60
C SER A 34 5.85 0.20 9.58
N VAL A 35 5.78 -0.58 10.66
CA VAL A 35 4.68 -1.49 10.96
C VAL A 35 4.11 -1.05 12.31
N ILE A 36 2.83 -0.74 12.33
CA ILE A 36 2.12 -0.40 13.57
C ILE A 36 1.13 -1.50 13.83
N GLN A 37 1.27 -2.20 14.95
CA GLN A 37 0.35 -3.27 15.34
C GLN A 37 -0.50 -2.80 16.50
N TYR A 38 -1.80 -2.99 16.37
CA TYR A 38 -2.78 -2.78 17.41
C TYR A 38 -3.36 -4.13 17.78
N LYS A 39 -3.45 -4.37 19.09
CA LYS A 39 -4.10 -5.54 19.64
C LYS A 39 -5.02 -5.05 20.74
N ASP A 40 -6.32 -5.27 20.56
CA ASP A 40 -7.28 -5.21 21.65
C ASP A 40 -7.79 -6.63 21.96
N ASP A 41 -8.73 -6.73 22.91
CA ASP A 41 -9.22 -8.03 23.39
C ASP A 41 -10.06 -8.79 22.34
N TYR A 42 -10.45 -8.14 21.25
CA TYR A 42 -11.37 -8.69 20.25
C TYR A 42 -10.74 -8.82 18.87
N ASP A 43 -9.83 -7.91 18.50
CA ASP A 43 -9.21 -7.84 17.19
C ASP A 43 -7.71 -7.52 17.24
N ALA A 44 -6.97 -8.08 16.27
CA ALA A 44 -5.60 -7.69 15.96
C ALA A 44 -5.59 -7.08 14.56
N TYR A 45 -5.19 -5.82 14.47
CA TYR A 45 -5.06 -5.12 13.18
C TYR A 45 -3.73 -4.38 13.09
N GLY A 46 -3.22 -4.26 11.87
CA GLY A 46 -1.94 -3.62 11.60
C GLY A 46 -2.09 -2.47 10.62
N LYS A 47 -1.13 -1.55 10.64
CA LYS A 47 -0.90 -0.59 9.58
C LYS A 47 0.51 -0.77 9.02
N TYR A 48 0.63 -0.83 7.71
CA TYR A 48 1.91 -0.74 7.01
C TYR A 48 2.08 0.66 6.45
N VAL A 49 3.20 1.29 6.75
CA VAL A 49 3.61 2.56 6.15
C VAL A 49 4.65 2.24 5.09
N LEU A 50 4.34 2.53 3.83
CA LEU A 50 5.22 2.32 2.70
C LEU A 50 5.70 3.66 2.15
N GLY A 51 6.94 3.69 1.66
CA GLY A 51 7.52 4.85 0.99
C GLY A 51 8.09 4.50 -0.37
N ALA A 52 7.92 5.40 -1.32
CA ALA A 52 8.53 5.31 -2.64
C ALA A 52 9.34 6.56 -2.95
N ASP A 53 10.47 6.38 -3.64
CA ASP A 53 11.09 7.47 -4.38
C ASP A 53 10.24 7.82 -5.62
N LYS A 54 10.57 8.93 -6.28
CA LYS A 54 9.81 9.44 -7.43
C LYS A 54 9.71 8.43 -8.57
N ASN A 55 10.80 7.74 -8.90
CA ASN A 55 10.85 6.77 -10.00
C ASN A 55 9.97 5.55 -9.70
N THR A 56 10.02 5.06 -8.46
CA THR A 56 9.17 3.97 -7.99
C THR A 56 7.68 4.36 -8.02
N PHE A 57 7.34 5.55 -7.53
CA PHE A 57 5.96 6.05 -7.51
C PHE A 57 5.35 6.23 -8.91
N GLU A 58 6.13 6.76 -9.85
CA GLU A 58 5.70 6.98 -11.23
C GLU A 58 5.50 5.65 -12.00
N LYS A 59 6.25 4.59 -11.65
CA LYS A 59 6.09 3.26 -12.25
C LYS A 59 4.86 2.52 -11.74
N ARG A 60 4.63 2.56 -10.43
CA ARG A 60 3.48 1.90 -9.79
C ARG A 60 3.13 2.62 -8.50
N ASN A 61 1.89 3.11 -8.41
CA ASN A 61 1.34 3.65 -7.18
C ASN A 61 -0.06 3.12 -6.93
N PHE A 62 -0.57 3.35 -5.73
CA PHE A 62 -1.84 2.78 -5.28
C PHE A 62 -3.03 3.22 -6.14
N GLN A 63 -3.06 4.46 -6.61
CA GLN A 63 -4.15 4.95 -7.45
C GLN A 63 -4.22 4.22 -8.80
N MET A 64 -3.07 3.87 -9.38
CA MET A 64 -3.03 3.07 -10.61
C MET A 64 -3.66 1.68 -10.39
N ILE A 65 -3.35 1.04 -9.26
CA ILE A 65 -3.92 -0.27 -8.91
C ILE A 65 -5.44 -0.17 -8.74
N LEU A 66 -5.93 0.86 -8.05
CA LEU A 66 -7.38 1.07 -7.88
C LEU A 66 -8.09 1.34 -9.21
N ASN A 67 -7.48 2.11 -10.12
CA ASN A 67 -8.07 2.38 -11.41
C ASN A 67 -8.21 1.11 -12.25
N GLU A 68 -7.20 0.24 -12.24
CA GLU A 68 -7.23 -1.05 -12.95
C GLU A 68 -8.32 -1.99 -12.42
N GLU A 69 -8.53 -2.04 -11.10
CA GLU A 69 -9.61 -2.85 -10.52
C GLU A 69 -10.99 -2.31 -10.89
N ASN A 70 -11.17 -0.99 -10.91
CA ASN A 70 -12.43 -0.38 -11.31
C ASN A 70 -12.72 -0.52 -12.81
N GLU A 71 -11.68 -0.58 -13.65
CA GLU A 71 -11.81 -0.82 -15.10
C GLU A 71 -12.11 -2.29 -15.43
N GLN A 72 -11.73 -3.23 -14.56
CA GLN A 72 -12.00 -4.67 -14.72
C GLN A 72 -13.38 -5.12 -14.25
N ASP A 73 -14.16 -4.25 -13.60
CA ASP A 73 -15.51 -4.54 -13.11
C ASP A 73 -16.57 -3.79 -13.95
N PRO A 74 -16.78 -4.13 -15.25
CA PRO A 74 -17.88 -3.56 -16.01
C PRO A 74 -19.18 -4.07 -15.41
N LEU A 75 -19.97 -3.13 -14.85
CA LEU A 75 -21.33 -3.36 -14.37
C LEU A 75 -22.10 -4.31 -15.30
N PRO A 76 -22.73 -5.38 -14.78
CA PRO A 76 -23.64 -6.17 -15.60
C PRO A 76 -24.85 -5.29 -15.90
N PHE A 77 -25.02 -4.91 -17.17
CA PHE A 77 -26.26 -4.32 -17.68
C PHE A 77 -27.40 -5.34 -17.63
#